data_AF-A0A088ET44-F1
#
_entry.id   AF-A0A088ET44-F1
#
_cell.length_a   1.000
_cell.length_b   1.000
_cell.length_c   1.000
_cell.angle_alpha   90.00
_cell.angle_beta   90.00
_cell.angle_gamma   90.00
#
_symmetry.space_group_name_H-M   'P 1'
#
loop_
_entity.id
_entity.type
_entity.pdbx_description
1 polymer ?
#
loop_
_entity_poly.entity_id
_entity_poly.type
_entity_poly.pdbx_seq_one_letter_code
_entity_poly.pdbx_strand_id
1 'polypeptide(L)'
;MSKKQKKLKQVEEKKQYSYMFLVNRFPSGRNGKVVYIRPEYHERLIRIVQLTREEKTTLYSYIDNILEHHFREFGDDITDYFNERFKPIL
;
A
#
# COMPACT_ATOMS: atom_id res chain seq x y z
N MET A 1 4.37 25.92 -16.26
CA MET A 1 3.44 25.89 -15.10
C MET A 1 3.95 26.81 -14.00
N SER A 2 3.07 27.60 -13.38
CA SER A 2 3.45 28.55 -12.31
C SER A 2 3.86 27.81 -11.03
N LYS A 3 4.82 28.36 -10.26
CA LYS A 3 5.28 27.79 -8.97
C LYS A 3 4.12 27.50 -8.00
N LYS A 4 3.03 28.30 -8.07
CA LYS A 4 1.81 28.12 -7.27
C LYS A 4 1.04 26.84 -7.64
N GLN A 5 0.92 26.54 -8.93
CA GLN A 5 0.24 25.34 -9.44
C GLN A 5 1.02 24.06 -9.09
N LYS A 6 2.36 24.07 -9.17
CA LYS A 6 3.20 22.94 -8.72
C LYS A 6 3.04 22.65 -7.23
N LYS A 7 2.91 23.69 -6.39
CA LYS A 7 2.75 23.55 -4.94
C LYS A 7 1.38 22.98 -4.56
N LEU A 8 0.31 23.41 -5.24
CA LEU A 8 -1.05 22.85 -5.06
C LEU A 8 -1.10 21.38 -5.45
N LYS A 9 -0.56 21.02 -6.62
CA LYS A 9 -0.52 19.63 -7.09
C LYS A 9 0.23 18.70 -6.14
N GLN A 10 1.38 19.14 -5.58
CA GLN A 10 2.10 18.38 -4.56
C GLN A 10 1.32 18.20 -3.25
N VAL A 11 0.52 19.19 -2.84
CA VAL A 11 -0.32 19.07 -1.63
C VAL A 11 -1.44 18.06 -1.86
N GLU A 12 -2.01 18.04 -3.06
CA GLU A 12 -3.09 17.12 -3.45
C GLU A 12 -2.57 15.69 -3.60
N GLU A 13 -1.42 15.49 -4.25
CA GLU A 13 -0.72 14.20 -4.32
C GLU A 13 -0.32 13.68 -2.93
N LYS A 14 0.14 14.55 -2.02
CA LYS A 14 0.44 14.17 -0.63
C LYS A 14 -0.80 13.70 0.13
N LYS A 15 -1.94 14.36 -0.06
CA LYS A 15 -3.22 13.95 0.54
C LYS A 15 -3.72 12.63 -0.02
N GLN A 16 -3.53 12.39 -1.31
CA GLN A 16 -3.87 11.10 -1.94
C GLN A 16 -3.05 9.96 -1.35
N TYR A 17 -1.74 10.15 -1.19
CA TYR A 17 -0.88 9.12 -0.60
C TYR A 17 -1.29 8.75 0.83
N SER A 18 -1.49 9.74 1.71
CA SER A 18 -1.84 9.46 3.10
C SER A 18 -3.21 8.77 3.20
N TYR A 19 -4.18 9.22 2.41
CA TYR A 19 -5.50 8.61 2.36
C TYR A 19 -5.48 7.16 1.85
N MET A 20 -4.60 6.83 0.91
CA MET A 20 -4.51 5.49 0.35
C MET A 20 -3.73 4.53 1.24
N PHE A 21 -2.60 4.95 1.80
CA PHE A 21 -1.68 4.03 2.45
C PHE A 21 -1.59 4.19 3.96
N LEU A 22 -1.86 5.38 4.51
CA LEU A 22 -1.68 5.67 5.93
C LEU A 22 -2.98 5.53 6.75
N VAL A 23 -3.99 4.82 6.24
CA VAL A 23 -5.24 4.59 6.97
C VAL A 23 -5.22 3.22 7.66
N ASN A 24 -5.67 3.17 8.92
CA ASN A 24 -5.86 1.89 9.60
C ASN A 24 -7.13 1.19 9.12
N ARG A 25 -6.95 0.06 8.44
CA ARG A 25 -8.02 -0.87 8.09
C ARG A 25 -7.77 -2.18 8.84
N PHE A 26 -8.82 -2.70 9.47
CA PHE A 26 -8.78 -3.97 10.17
C PHE A 26 -9.86 -4.87 9.57
N PRO A 27 -9.49 -5.78 8.66
CA PRO A 27 -10.42 -6.76 8.11
C PRO A 27 -11.09 -7.55 9.24
N SER A 28 -12.35 -7.93 9.04
CA SER A 28 -13.10 -8.73 10.00
C SER A 28 -12.46 -10.12 10.14
N GLY A 29 -11.64 -10.30 11.18
CA GLY A 29 -10.96 -11.56 11.47
C GLY A 29 -9.46 -11.39 11.61
N ARG A 30 -8.92 -11.71 12.79
CA ARG A 30 -7.47 -11.66 13.06
C ARG A 30 -6.75 -12.91 12.54
N ASN A 31 -6.96 -13.28 11.29
CA ASN A 31 -6.36 -14.47 10.67
C ASN A 31 -5.16 -14.12 9.78
N GLY A 32 -4.35 -13.14 10.21
CA GLY A 32 -3.15 -12.75 9.49
C GLY A 32 -2.14 -13.90 9.41
N LYS A 33 -1.42 -13.97 8.29
CA LYS A 33 -0.27 -14.88 8.11
C LYS A 33 1.03 -14.07 8.15
N VAL A 34 2.11 -14.68 8.63
CA VAL A 34 3.43 -14.06 8.70
C VAL A 34 4.24 -14.44 7.46
N VAL A 35 4.90 -13.45 6.87
CA VAL A 35 5.86 -13.63 5.76
C VAL A 35 7.16 -12.89 6.07
N TYR A 36 8.28 -13.37 5.55
CA TYR A 36 9.57 -12.69 5.70
C TYR A 36 9.67 -11.51 4.72
N ILE A 37 10.23 -10.40 5.20
CA ILE A 37 10.55 -9.21 4.41
C ILE A 37 12.05 -8.97 4.51
N ARG A 38 12.68 -8.59 3.40
CA ARG A 38 14.11 -8.24 3.37
C ARG A 38 14.39 -7.11 4.40
N PRO A 39 15.48 -7.18 5.19
CA PRO A 39 15.72 -6.24 6.29
C PRO A 39 15.63 -4.76 5.88
N GLU A 40 16.22 -4.37 4.74
CA GLU A 40 16.21 -2.98 4.28
C GLU A 40 14.81 -2.47 3.92
N TYR A 41 13.92 -3.34 3.47
CA TYR A 41 12.53 -2.98 3.18
C TYR A 41 11.76 -2.85 4.48
N HIS A 42 11.96 -3.80 5.40
CA HIS A 42 11.35 -3.73 6.72
C HIS A 42 11.72 -2.43 7.45
N GLU A 43 13.00 -2.05 7.48
CA GLU A 43 13.49 -0.79 8.05
C GLU A 43 12.86 0.44 7.39
N ARG A 44 12.70 0.41 6.06
CA ARG A 44 12.04 1.51 5.34
C ARG A 44 10.55 1.60 5.68
N LEU A 45 9.83 0.48 5.70
CA LEU A 45 8.40 0.42 6.01
C LEU A 45 8.14 0.91 7.44
N ILE A 46 8.91 0.44 8.42
CA ILE A 46 8.73 0.84 9.83
C ILE A 46 9.05 2.33 10.02
N ARG A 47 10.07 2.87 9.33
CA ARG A 47 10.39 4.30 9.38
C ARG A 47 9.27 5.17 8.84
N ILE A 48 8.58 4.75 7.78
CA ILE A 48 7.43 5.48 7.23
C ILE A 48 6.33 5.58 8.30
N VAL A 49 5.92 4.42 8.83
CA VAL A 49 4.86 4.30 9.85
C VAL A 49 5.17 5.12 11.11
N GLN A 50 6.43 5.12 11.56
CA GLN A 50 6.85 5.85 12.76
C GLN A 50 6.89 7.38 12.57
N LEU A 51 7.18 7.85 11.36
CA LEU A 51 7.22 9.28 11.05
C LEU A 51 5.81 9.87 10.85
N THR A 52 4.84 9.04 10.48
CA THR A 52 3.44 9.44 10.22
C THR A 52 2.59 9.39 11.51
N ARG A 53 3.10 10.00 12.59
CA ARG A 53 2.54 9.91 13.96
C ARG A 53 1.06 10.32 14.07
N GLU A 54 0.62 11.28 13.25
CA GLU A 54 -0.76 11.78 13.25
C GLU A 54 -1.77 10.75 12.76
N GLU A 55 -1.38 9.96 11.75
CA GLU A 55 -2.25 8.97 11.10
C GLU A 55 -2.39 7.67 11.91
N LYS A 56 -1.47 7.45 12.88
CA LYS A 56 -1.42 6.27 13.77
C LYS A 56 -1.48 4.93 13.04
N THR A 57 -1.11 4.88 11.76
CA THR A 57 -1.11 3.67 10.94
C THR A 57 -0.25 2.60 11.60
N THR A 58 -0.68 1.35 11.60
CA THR A 58 0.20 0.24 12.01
C THR A 58 1.02 -0.28 10.82
N LEU A 59 2.14 -0.94 11.09
CA LEU A 59 2.92 -1.62 10.05
C LEU A 59 2.08 -2.66 9.29
N TYR A 60 1.20 -3.36 10.01
CA TYR A 60 0.25 -4.29 9.42
C TYR A 60 -0.67 -3.58 8.42
N SER A 61 -1.41 -2.55 8.85
CA SER A 61 -2.34 -1.81 7.99
C SER A 61 -1.62 -1.21 6.77
N TYR A 62 -0.39 -0.71 6.97
CA TYR A 62 0.38 -0.11 5.88
C TYR A 62 0.76 -1.15 4.80
N ILE A 63 1.20 -2.34 5.23
CA ILE A 63 1.49 -3.45 4.29
C ILE A 63 0.21 -3.94 3.62
N ASP A 64 -0.88 -4.07 4.38
CA ASP A 64 -2.18 -4.49 3.86
C ASP A 64 -2.69 -3.53 2.77
N ASN A 65 -2.62 -2.21 3.01
CA ASN A 65 -2.99 -1.20 2.01
C ASN A 65 -2.10 -1.25 0.76
N ILE A 66 -0.80 -1.54 0.90
CA ILE A 66 0.12 -1.72 -0.24
C ILE A 66 -0.31 -2.93 -1.08
N LEU A 67 -0.67 -4.04 -0.43
CA LEU A 67 -1.12 -5.25 -1.09
C LEU A 67 -2.49 -5.04 -1.76
N GLU A 68 -3.45 -4.43 -1.06
CA GLU A 68 -4.77 -4.08 -1.61
C GLU A 68 -4.61 -3.22 -2.87
N HIS A 69 -3.77 -2.20 -2.81
CA HIS A 69 -3.46 -1.36 -3.97
C HIS A 69 -2.82 -2.18 -5.10
N HIS A 70 -1.82 -3.01 -4.80
CA HIS A 70 -1.19 -3.84 -5.82
C HIS A 70 -2.20 -4.76 -6.53
N PHE A 71 -3.05 -5.46 -5.78
CA PHE A 71 -4.05 -6.34 -6.38
C PHE A 71 -5.16 -5.58 -7.12
N ARG A 72 -5.48 -4.35 -6.71
CA ARG A 72 -6.43 -3.52 -7.46
C ARG A 72 -5.85 -3.03 -8.78
N GLU A 73 -4.61 -2.58 -8.81
CA GLU A 73 -3.99 -2.03 -10.02
C GLU A 73 -3.55 -3.12 -11.01
N PHE A 74 -3.18 -4.32 -10.53
CA PHE A 74 -2.59 -5.37 -11.35
C PHE A 74 -3.38 -6.69 -11.32
N GLY A 75 -4.56 -6.73 -10.70
CA GLY A 75 -5.33 -7.97 -10.52
C GLY A 75 -5.73 -8.65 -11.83
N ASP A 76 -6.16 -7.86 -12.82
CA ASP A 76 -6.52 -8.37 -14.15
C ASP A 76 -5.27 -8.91 -14.87
N ASP A 77 -4.18 -8.14 -14.90
CA ASP A 77 -2.91 -8.57 -15.49
C ASP A 77 -2.36 -9.86 -14.86
N ILE A 78 -2.45 -9.97 -13.53
CA ILE A 78 -2.07 -11.19 -12.80
C ILE A 78 -2.95 -12.34 -13.25
N THR A 79 -4.27 -12.15 -13.26
CA THR A 79 -5.24 -13.18 -13.61
C THR A 79 -5.03 -13.69 -15.04
N ASP A 80 -4.87 -12.77 -15.99
CA ASP A 80 -4.65 -13.09 -17.40
C ASP A 80 -3.33 -13.85 -17.59
N TYR A 81 -2.24 -13.35 -17.00
CA TYR A 81 -0.93 -14.01 -17.09
C TYR A 81 -0.97 -15.46 -16.59
N PHE A 82 -1.68 -15.73 -15.50
CA PHE A 82 -1.78 -17.08 -14.93
C PHE A 82 -2.77 -17.97 -15.71
N ASN A 83 -3.90 -17.45 -16.16
CA ASN A 83 -4.89 -18.22 -16.93
C ASN A 83 -4.34 -18.66 -18.30
N GLU A 84 -3.48 -17.85 -18.93
CA GLU A 84 -2.87 -18.19 -20.21
C GLU A 84 -1.78 -19.26 -20.11
N ARG A 85 -1.11 -19.35 -18.95
CA ARG A 85 0.13 -20.14 -18.81
C ARG A 85 0.03 -21.31 -17.83
N PHE A 86 -0.95 -21.30 -16.94
CA PHE A 86 -1.09 -22.23 -15.83
C PHE A 86 -2.57 -22.56 -15.56
N LYS A 87 -2.85 -23.25 -14.44
CA LYS A 87 -4.22 -23.40 -13.94
C LYS A 87 -4.74 -22.04 -13.43
N PRO A 88 -6.06 -21.80 -13.51
CA PRO A 88 -6.65 -20.59 -12.96
C PRO A 88 -6.27 -20.39 -11.49
N ILE A 89 -5.92 -19.14 -11.16
CA ILE A 89 -5.46 -18.73 -9.82
C ILE A 89 -6.64 -18.43 -8.86
N LEU A 90 -7.87 -18.39 -9.39
CA LEU A 90 -9.13 -18.17 -8.68
C LEU A 90 -10.11 -19.32 -8.93
#